data_AF-A0A1F8DMH4-F1
#
_entry.id   AF-A0A1F8DMH4-F1
#
_cell.length_a   1.000
_cell.length_b   1.000
_cell.length_c   1.000
_cell.angle_alpha   90.00
_cell.angle_beta   90.00
_cell.angle_gamma   90.00
#
_symmetry.space_group_name_H-M   'P 1'
#
loop_
_entity.id
_entity.type
_entity.pdbx_description
1 polymer ?
#
loop_
_entity_poly.entity_id
_entity_poly.type
_entity_poly.pdbx_seq_one_letter_code
_entity_poly.pdbx_strand_id
1 'polypeptide(L)'
;MMSLREVIKDAESRHVAIGHFNVSDLAALKGIFLAAREINIPIIIGVSEGEREFIGTRQVADLVKSLRNEFDFPIFLNADHTHSLDKIKEAVKAGFNAVLFDAGQKSLEENIQLTKEVINFVKSYNASQKTDVLVEGELGYIGGGSVILERIPEGVTIKKEDLTQPEEAKRFVLETGIDFLAPAVGNLHGMFADAPDPNLDIERIREIKEAAGVPLVLHGGSGISGDQFKLAIGAGISVIHINTELRVAWKRGLDLAFLSHPNEIVPYKILPEAVHEIEKVVLDKLRIFNNL
;
A
#
# COMPACT_ATOMS: atom_id res chain seq x y z
N MET A 1 13.72 17.64 -3.25
CA MET A 1 13.18 16.32 -2.86
C MET A 1 12.89 15.49 -4.11
N MET A 2 13.22 14.20 -4.11
CA MET A 2 12.92 13.28 -5.23
C MET A 2 11.41 13.09 -5.41
N SER A 3 10.96 12.87 -6.65
CA SER A 3 9.57 12.48 -6.94
C SER A 3 9.31 11.02 -6.51
N LEU A 4 8.04 10.65 -6.33
CA LEU A 4 7.68 9.26 -6.00
C LEU A 4 8.24 8.27 -7.05
N ARG A 5 8.18 8.65 -8.33
CA ARG A 5 8.74 7.84 -9.43
C ARG A 5 10.25 7.64 -9.30
N GLU A 6 10.98 8.68 -8.92
CA GLU A 6 12.42 8.60 -8.71
C GLU A 6 12.77 7.71 -7.50
N VAL A 7 12.01 7.83 -6.42
CA VAL A 7 12.21 7.01 -5.21
C VAL A 7 11.98 5.53 -5.51
N ILE A 8 10.94 5.20 -6.28
CA ILE A 8 10.66 3.80 -6.64
C ILE A 8 11.76 3.24 -7.55
N LYS A 9 12.21 4.01 -8.53
CA LYS A 9 13.32 3.61 -9.40
C LYS A 9 14.62 3.40 -8.62
N ASP A 10 14.91 4.26 -7.64
CA ASP A 10 16.06 4.10 -6.77
C ASP A 10 15.95 2.80 -5.95
N ALA A 11 14.78 2.55 -5.34
CA ALA A 11 14.52 1.32 -4.58
C ALA A 11 14.73 0.06 -5.43
N GLU A 12 14.19 0.03 -6.66
CA GLU A 12 14.40 -1.08 -7.61
C GLU A 12 15.89 -1.30 -7.92
N SER A 13 16.64 -0.22 -8.16
CA SER A 13 18.07 -0.30 -8.48
C SER A 13 18.92 -0.85 -7.33
N ARG A 14 18.43 -0.70 -6.09
CA ARG A 14 19.08 -1.19 -4.86
C ARG A 14 18.52 -2.54 -4.41
N HIS A 15 17.56 -3.12 -5.13
CA HIS A 15 16.86 -4.34 -4.72
C HIS A 15 16.25 -4.24 -3.31
N VAL A 16 15.59 -3.12 -3.05
CA VAL A 16 14.81 -2.86 -1.83
C VAL A 16 13.39 -2.44 -2.21
N ALA A 17 12.48 -2.41 -1.24
CA ALA A 17 11.12 -1.94 -1.45
C ALA A 17 10.75 -0.73 -0.58
N ILE A 18 9.83 0.08 -1.09
CA ILE A 18 9.18 1.15 -0.34
C ILE A 18 8.00 0.58 0.44
N GLY A 19 7.91 0.93 1.72
CA GLY A 19 6.73 0.63 2.51
C GLY A 19 5.58 1.58 2.21
N HIS A 20 4.42 1.01 1.91
CA HIS A 20 3.13 1.68 1.86
C HIS A 20 2.33 1.30 3.11
N PHE A 21 2.00 2.28 3.95
CA PHE A 21 1.37 2.06 5.25
C PHE A 21 0.06 2.83 5.34
N ASN A 22 -1.06 2.13 5.52
CA ASN A 22 -2.36 2.78 5.63
C ASN A 22 -2.55 3.49 6.98
N VAL A 23 -3.32 4.57 6.97
CA VAL A 23 -3.67 5.32 8.19
C VAL A 23 -5.18 5.51 8.31
N SER A 24 -5.69 5.38 9.54
CA SER A 24 -7.07 5.71 9.88
C SER A 24 -7.18 6.92 10.82
N ASP A 25 -6.07 7.39 11.39
CA ASP A 25 -6.04 8.56 12.27
C ASP A 25 -4.65 9.23 12.29
N LEU A 26 -4.52 10.30 13.10
CA LEU A 26 -3.28 11.03 13.27
C LEU A 26 -2.23 10.27 14.10
N ALA A 27 -2.64 9.37 15.01
CA ALA A 27 -1.71 8.60 15.82
C ALA A 27 -0.94 7.59 14.96
N ALA A 28 -1.63 6.90 14.05
CA ALA A 28 -1.02 6.02 13.06
C ALA A 28 -0.07 6.77 12.13
N LEU A 29 -0.52 7.90 11.56
CA LEU A 29 0.34 8.74 10.72
C LEU A 29 1.63 9.17 11.45
N LYS A 30 1.49 9.57 12.72
CA LYS A 30 2.64 9.97 13.53
C LYS A 30 3.59 8.80 13.80
N GLY A 31 3.09 7.61 14.16
CA GLY A 31 3.92 6.43 14.41
C GLY A 31 4.71 5.99 13.18
N ILE A 32 4.04 5.95 12.01
CA ILE A 32 4.67 5.62 10.73
C ILE A 32 5.75 6.65 10.36
N PHE A 33 5.43 7.94 10.48
CA PHE A 33 6.38 9.01 10.15
C PHE A 33 7.62 9.00 11.05
N LEU A 34 7.45 8.78 12.37
CA LEU A 34 8.57 8.71 13.30
C LEU A 34 9.51 7.55 12.97
N ALA A 35 8.96 6.36 12.74
CA ALA A 35 9.75 5.18 12.35
C ALA A 35 10.55 5.43 11.06
N ALA A 36 9.90 5.97 10.03
CA ALA A 36 10.55 6.26 8.75
C ALA A 36 11.65 7.32 8.89
N ARG A 37 11.42 8.34 9.73
CA ARG A 37 12.39 9.42 9.99
C ARG A 37 13.59 8.94 10.79
N GLU A 38 13.41 8.01 11.73
CA GLU A 38 14.49 7.44 12.55
C GLU A 38 15.60 6.85 11.67
N ILE A 39 15.22 6.13 10.61
CA ILE A 39 16.16 5.45 9.69
C ILE A 39 16.30 6.14 8.33
N ASN A 40 15.66 7.30 8.16
CA ASN A 40 15.69 8.13 6.95
C ASN A 40 15.29 7.40 5.65
N ILE A 41 14.20 6.62 5.69
CA ILE A 41 13.71 5.85 4.54
C ILE A 41 12.40 6.45 4.00
N PRO A 42 12.30 6.72 2.68
CA PRO A 42 11.06 7.17 2.05
C PRO A 42 9.89 6.21 2.27
N ILE A 43 8.68 6.76 2.41
CA ILE A 43 7.47 5.97 2.65
C ILE A 43 6.27 6.51 1.87
N ILE A 44 5.28 5.66 1.67
CA ILE A 44 3.97 6.03 1.12
C ILE A 44 2.93 5.85 2.23
N ILE A 45 2.13 6.89 2.46
CA ILE A 45 0.94 6.79 3.30
C ILE A 45 -0.23 6.38 2.42
N GLY A 46 -0.90 5.30 2.80
CA GLY A 46 -2.11 4.82 2.15
C GLY A 46 -3.37 5.31 2.84
N VAL A 47 -4.39 5.60 2.04
CA VAL A 47 -5.76 5.77 2.57
C VAL A 47 -6.78 5.19 1.58
N SER A 48 -7.45 4.13 2.01
CA SER A 48 -8.58 3.52 1.31
C SER A 48 -9.77 4.48 1.21
N GLU A 49 -10.80 4.15 0.42
CA GLU A 49 -12.04 4.94 0.38
C GLU A 49 -12.66 5.12 1.78
N GLY A 50 -12.74 4.05 2.59
CA GLY A 50 -13.27 4.14 3.95
C GLY A 50 -12.43 5.01 4.90
N GLU A 51 -11.10 4.95 4.79
CA GLU A 51 -10.19 5.80 5.56
C GLU A 51 -10.32 7.27 5.15
N ARG A 52 -10.48 7.54 3.84
CA ARG A 52 -10.74 8.89 3.32
C ARG A 52 -12.10 9.44 3.74
N GLU A 53 -13.13 8.60 3.84
CA GLU A 53 -14.44 9.01 4.35
C GLU A 53 -14.41 9.36 5.83
N PHE A 54 -13.59 8.64 6.62
CA PHE A 54 -13.43 8.90 8.04
C PHE A 54 -12.57 10.14 8.33
N ILE A 55 -11.39 10.25 7.70
CA ILE A 55 -10.43 11.34 7.95
C ILE A 55 -10.77 12.60 7.15
N GLY A 56 -11.25 12.42 5.93
CA GLY A 56 -11.40 13.44 4.90
C GLY A 56 -10.22 13.44 3.91
N THR A 57 -10.53 13.33 2.61
CA THR A 57 -9.55 13.25 1.51
C THR A 57 -8.60 14.45 1.47
N ARG A 58 -9.11 15.68 1.66
CA ARG A 58 -8.25 16.88 1.67
C ARG A 58 -7.45 17.01 2.96
N GLN A 59 -8.05 16.65 4.08
CA GLN A 59 -7.45 16.74 5.40
C GLN A 59 -6.20 15.85 5.49
N VAL A 60 -6.29 14.58 5.03
CA VAL A 60 -5.11 13.71 5.02
C VAL A 60 -4.03 14.20 4.05
N ALA A 61 -4.40 14.76 2.90
CA ALA A 61 -3.45 15.36 1.97
C ALA A 61 -2.69 16.54 2.59
N ASP A 62 -3.39 17.42 3.30
CA ASP A 62 -2.78 18.56 3.98
C ASP A 62 -1.88 18.12 5.15
N LEU A 63 -2.27 17.08 5.90
CA LEU A 63 -1.44 16.52 6.98
C LEU A 63 -0.11 15.96 6.45
N VAL A 64 -0.16 15.12 5.41
CA VAL A 64 1.06 14.55 4.79
C VAL A 64 1.92 15.65 4.17
N LYS A 65 1.31 16.63 3.50
CA LYS A 65 2.00 17.79 2.94
C LYS A 65 2.68 18.64 4.03
N SER A 66 2.04 18.81 5.18
CA SER A 66 2.61 19.52 6.32
C SER A 66 3.90 18.84 6.80
N LEU A 67 3.85 17.52 7.03
CA LEU A 67 5.03 16.74 7.44
C LEU A 67 6.15 16.80 6.40
N ARG A 68 5.81 16.63 5.12
CA ARG A 68 6.77 16.73 4.01
C ARG A 68 7.50 18.06 3.99
N ASN A 69 6.77 19.17 4.14
CA ASN A 69 7.32 20.52 4.05
C ASN A 69 8.12 20.91 5.30
N GLU A 70 7.62 20.56 6.48
CA GLU A 70 8.27 20.89 7.76
C GLU A 70 9.62 20.18 7.90
N PHE A 71 9.70 18.92 7.47
CA PHE A 71 10.87 18.08 7.69
C PHE A 71 11.73 17.83 6.44
N ASP A 72 11.36 18.38 5.28
CA ASP A 72 11.97 18.07 3.97
C ASP A 72 12.16 16.55 3.75
N PHE A 73 11.14 15.78 4.13
CA PHE A 73 11.18 14.31 4.16
C PHE A 73 10.35 13.69 3.01
N PRO A 74 10.85 12.66 2.29
CA PRO A 74 10.14 12.01 1.19
C PRO A 74 9.02 11.08 1.68
N ILE A 75 7.95 11.67 2.20
CA ILE A 75 6.68 11.02 2.53
C ILE A 75 5.66 11.29 1.43
N PHE A 76 5.08 10.25 0.84
CA PHE A 76 4.11 10.34 -0.27
C PHE A 76 2.72 9.90 0.17
N LEU A 77 1.70 10.18 -0.65
CA LEU A 77 0.31 9.81 -0.37
C LEU A 77 -0.30 9.04 -1.54
N ASN A 78 -0.93 7.90 -1.24
CA ASN A 78 -1.62 7.02 -2.19
C ASN A 78 -3.12 6.89 -1.84
N ALA A 79 -3.98 6.98 -2.86
CA ALA A 79 -5.41 6.72 -2.73
C ALA A 79 -5.67 5.25 -3.00
N ASP A 80 -5.67 4.50 -1.90
CA ASP A 80 -5.73 3.05 -1.91
C ASP A 80 -7.15 2.56 -2.25
N HIS A 81 -7.26 1.38 -2.87
CA HIS A 81 -8.48 0.73 -3.36
C HIS A 81 -9.61 1.70 -3.74
N THR A 82 -9.43 2.44 -4.85
CA THR A 82 -10.44 3.37 -5.35
C THR A 82 -11.25 2.74 -6.47
N HIS A 83 -12.58 2.75 -6.36
CA HIS A 83 -13.45 1.97 -7.25
C HIS A 83 -14.23 2.82 -8.26
N SER A 84 -14.08 4.14 -8.22
CA SER A 84 -14.76 5.03 -9.18
C SER A 84 -13.87 6.16 -9.68
N LEU A 85 -14.08 6.54 -10.94
CA LEU A 85 -13.38 7.65 -11.57
C LEU A 85 -13.59 8.97 -10.81
N ASP A 86 -14.75 9.18 -10.19
CA ASP A 86 -15.01 10.41 -9.44
C ASP A 86 -14.23 10.49 -8.14
N LYS A 87 -14.06 9.36 -7.42
CA LYS A 87 -13.20 9.28 -6.24
C LYS A 87 -11.71 9.39 -6.60
N ILE A 88 -11.31 8.87 -7.77
CA ILE A 88 -9.97 9.11 -8.33
C ILE A 88 -9.76 10.62 -8.56
N LYS A 89 -10.69 11.28 -9.27
CA LYS A 89 -10.62 12.73 -9.53
C LYS A 89 -10.53 13.53 -8.24
N GLU A 90 -11.28 13.13 -7.21
CA GLU A 90 -11.25 13.77 -5.89
C GLU A 90 -9.85 13.69 -5.26
N ALA A 91 -9.26 12.49 -5.19
CA ALA A 91 -7.93 12.29 -4.62
C ALA A 91 -6.83 13.01 -5.40
N VAL A 92 -6.82 12.90 -6.73
CA VAL A 92 -5.86 13.60 -7.60
C VAL A 92 -5.92 15.11 -7.36
N LYS A 93 -7.12 15.69 -7.32
CA LYS A 93 -7.31 17.13 -7.06
C LYS A 93 -6.94 17.54 -5.65
N ALA A 94 -6.96 16.63 -4.68
CA ALA A 94 -6.52 16.88 -3.32
C ALA A 94 -4.99 16.90 -3.16
N GLY A 95 -4.24 16.45 -4.18
CA GLY A 95 -2.77 16.48 -4.19
C GLY A 95 -2.10 15.15 -3.82
N PHE A 96 -2.81 14.03 -4.02
CA PHE A 96 -2.25 12.69 -3.89
C PHE A 96 -1.12 12.47 -4.91
N ASN A 97 -0.11 11.67 -4.53
CA ASN A 97 1.04 11.35 -5.37
C ASN A 97 0.82 10.10 -6.23
N ALA A 98 0.00 9.17 -5.74
CA ALA A 98 -0.41 7.99 -6.47
C ALA A 98 -1.90 7.69 -6.21
N VAL A 99 -2.52 6.99 -7.15
CA VAL A 99 -3.89 6.49 -7.00
C VAL A 99 -3.96 5.05 -7.49
N LEU A 100 -4.62 4.18 -6.73
CA LEU A 100 -4.96 2.83 -7.16
C LEU A 100 -6.40 2.81 -7.66
N PHE A 101 -6.58 2.43 -8.93
CA PHE A 101 -7.90 2.09 -9.44
C PHE A 101 -8.10 0.57 -9.38
N ASP A 102 -8.95 0.15 -8.45
CA ASP A 102 -9.22 -1.26 -8.22
C ASP A 102 -10.48 -1.70 -8.98
N ALA A 103 -10.21 -2.41 -10.08
CA ALA A 103 -11.19 -3.18 -10.84
C ALA A 103 -10.76 -4.66 -10.93
N GLY A 104 -10.00 -5.18 -9.95
CA GLY A 104 -9.44 -6.54 -9.98
C GLY A 104 -10.49 -7.65 -10.06
N GLN A 105 -11.71 -7.39 -9.57
CA GLN A 105 -12.86 -8.30 -9.66
C GLN A 105 -13.56 -8.32 -11.03
N LYS A 106 -13.21 -7.40 -11.94
CA LYS A 106 -13.80 -7.30 -13.27
C LYS A 106 -13.08 -8.22 -14.25
N SER A 107 -13.74 -8.52 -15.38
CA SER A 107 -13.05 -9.16 -16.49
C SER A 107 -11.86 -8.31 -16.97
N LEU A 108 -10.82 -8.93 -17.52
CA LEU A 108 -9.65 -8.21 -18.01
C LEU A 108 -10.02 -7.08 -18.98
N GLU A 109 -10.97 -7.32 -19.91
CA GLU A 109 -11.43 -6.29 -20.86
C GLU A 109 -12.10 -5.10 -20.18
N GLU A 110 -12.98 -5.36 -19.21
CA GLU A 110 -13.65 -4.29 -18.47
C GLU A 110 -12.66 -3.52 -17.58
N ASN A 111 -11.71 -4.21 -16.95
CA ASN A 111 -10.65 -3.58 -16.16
C ASN A 111 -9.76 -2.69 -17.03
N ILE A 112 -9.32 -3.17 -18.22
CA ILE A 112 -8.56 -2.36 -19.18
C ILE A 112 -9.35 -1.10 -19.56
N GLN A 113 -10.62 -1.25 -19.91
CA GLN A 113 -11.45 -0.12 -20.36
C GLN A 113 -11.59 0.95 -19.26
N LEU A 114 -11.96 0.54 -18.05
CA LEU A 114 -12.14 1.46 -16.92
C LEU A 114 -10.81 2.11 -16.49
N THR A 115 -9.73 1.34 -16.44
CA THR A 115 -8.39 1.85 -16.10
C THR A 115 -7.90 2.86 -17.14
N LYS A 116 -8.21 2.70 -18.43
CA LYS A 116 -7.88 3.69 -19.46
C LYS A 116 -8.58 5.02 -19.24
N GLU A 117 -9.81 5.03 -18.75
CA GLU A 117 -10.51 6.27 -18.41
C GLU A 117 -9.81 7.03 -17.27
N VAL A 118 -9.36 6.29 -16.25
CA VAL A 118 -8.53 6.83 -15.17
C VAL A 118 -7.22 7.41 -15.70
N ILE A 119 -6.48 6.64 -16.51
CA ILE A 119 -5.20 7.06 -17.08
C ILE A 119 -5.37 8.32 -17.94
N ASN A 120 -6.40 8.39 -18.78
CA ASN A 120 -6.67 9.56 -19.61
C ASN A 120 -6.93 10.81 -18.77
N PHE A 121 -7.70 10.67 -17.69
CA PHE A 121 -7.92 11.76 -16.75
C PHE A 121 -6.62 12.19 -16.06
N VAL A 122 -5.85 11.25 -15.49
CA VAL A 122 -4.63 11.56 -14.73
C VAL A 122 -3.57 12.19 -15.63
N LYS A 123 -3.35 11.66 -16.85
CA LYS A 123 -2.43 12.26 -17.83
C LYS A 123 -2.82 13.69 -18.19
N SER A 124 -4.10 13.93 -18.45
CA SER A 124 -4.62 15.27 -18.75
C SER A 124 -4.43 16.22 -17.58
N TYR A 125 -4.71 15.74 -16.35
CA TYR A 125 -4.52 16.52 -15.13
C TYR A 125 -3.04 16.87 -14.91
N ASN A 126 -2.14 15.88 -14.99
CA ASN A 126 -0.70 16.05 -14.86
C ASN A 126 -0.15 17.08 -15.85
N ALA A 127 -0.54 16.99 -17.13
CA ALA A 127 -0.15 17.97 -18.13
C ALA A 127 -0.64 19.39 -17.81
N SER A 128 -1.89 19.52 -17.34
CA SER A 128 -2.50 20.83 -17.04
C SER A 128 -1.95 21.49 -15.77
N GLN A 129 -1.66 20.70 -14.72
CA GLN A 129 -1.24 21.20 -13.41
C GLN A 129 0.28 21.10 -13.19
N LYS A 130 1.01 20.52 -14.14
CA LYS A 130 2.45 20.22 -14.02
C LYS A 130 2.77 19.35 -12.80
N THR A 131 1.98 18.29 -12.63
CA THR A 131 2.13 17.28 -11.57
C THR A 131 2.59 15.94 -12.15
N ASP A 132 3.03 15.01 -11.28
CA ASP A 132 3.40 13.63 -11.64
C ASP A 132 2.65 12.66 -10.71
N VAL A 133 1.32 12.64 -10.82
CA VAL A 133 0.49 11.64 -10.14
C VAL A 133 0.60 10.32 -10.90
N LEU A 134 0.94 9.26 -10.17
CA LEU A 134 1.13 7.91 -10.69
C LEU A 134 -0.15 7.08 -10.54
N VAL A 135 -0.37 6.15 -11.47
CA VAL A 135 -1.54 5.27 -11.43
C VAL A 135 -1.12 3.81 -11.24
N GLU A 136 -1.67 3.21 -10.21
CA GLU A 136 -1.60 1.77 -9.95
C GLU A 136 -2.86 1.09 -10.48
N GLY A 137 -2.68 -0.05 -11.12
CA GLY A 137 -3.77 -0.95 -11.50
C GLY A 137 -3.58 -2.33 -10.87
N GLU A 138 -4.69 -3.01 -10.61
CA GLU A 138 -4.73 -4.32 -9.97
C GLU A 138 -5.23 -5.39 -10.95
N LEU A 139 -4.59 -6.56 -10.93
CA LEU A 139 -5.00 -7.75 -11.67
C LEU A 139 -5.12 -8.97 -10.78
N GLY A 140 -6.19 -9.74 -10.98
CA GLY A 140 -6.50 -10.90 -10.17
C GLY A 140 -7.24 -10.53 -8.90
N TYR A 141 -7.68 -11.56 -8.16
CA TYR A 141 -8.42 -11.38 -6.91
C TYR A 141 -7.49 -11.59 -5.71
N ILE A 142 -7.21 -10.52 -4.97
CA ILE A 142 -6.32 -10.52 -3.78
C ILE A 142 -7.12 -10.62 -2.46
N GLY A 143 -8.45 -10.81 -2.52
CA GLY A 143 -9.30 -10.93 -1.32
C GLY A 143 -9.95 -9.63 -0.86
N GLY A 144 -10.80 -9.71 0.18
CA GLY A 144 -11.60 -8.59 0.71
C GLY A 144 -10.83 -7.58 1.57
N GLY A 145 -11.53 -6.83 2.44
CA GLY A 145 -10.92 -5.76 3.24
C GLY A 145 -9.84 -6.21 4.26
N SER A 146 -9.02 -5.28 4.72
CA SER A 146 -7.95 -5.51 5.73
C SER A 146 -8.51 -5.75 7.13
N VAL A 147 -8.87 -6.99 7.45
CA VAL A 147 -9.37 -7.44 8.76
C VAL A 147 -8.64 -8.70 9.24
N ILE A 148 -8.72 -9.00 10.53
CA ILE A 148 -8.30 -10.32 11.05
C ILE A 148 -9.44 -11.29 10.74
N LEU A 149 -9.11 -12.40 10.08
CA LEU A 149 -10.05 -13.47 9.78
C LEU A 149 -9.70 -14.70 10.62
N GLU A 150 -10.71 -15.36 11.19
CA GLU A 150 -10.50 -16.57 12.00
C GLU A 150 -9.94 -17.71 11.15
N ARG A 151 -10.35 -17.81 9.88
CA ARG A 151 -9.90 -18.82 8.91
C ARG A 151 -9.89 -18.23 7.51
N ILE A 152 -9.09 -18.82 6.63
CA ILE A 152 -9.30 -18.66 5.18
C ILE A 152 -10.72 -19.17 4.89
N PRO A 153 -11.57 -18.42 4.16
CA PRO A 153 -12.93 -18.88 3.85
C PRO A 153 -12.92 -20.30 3.28
N GLU A 154 -13.76 -21.20 3.83
CA GLU A 154 -13.79 -22.61 3.41
C GLU A 154 -14.01 -22.71 1.90
N GLY A 155 -13.09 -23.37 1.20
CA GLY A 155 -13.13 -23.57 -0.26
C GLY A 155 -12.23 -22.64 -1.07
N VAL A 156 -11.58 -21.63 -0.47
CA VAL A 156 -10.57 -20.82 -1.17
C VAL A 156 -9.26 -21.61 -1.24
N THR A 157 -9.09 -22.37 -2.32
CA THR A 157 -7.78 -22.89 -2.72
C THR A 157 -7.28 -21.98 -3.82
N ILE A 158 -6.29 -21.12 -3.54
CA ILE A 158 -5.64 -20.33 -4.59
C ILE A 158 -4.82 -21.31 -5.42
N LYS A 159 -5.26 -21.57 -6.65
CA LYS A 159 -4.51 -22.37 -7.59
C LYS A 159 -3.62 -21.46 -8.43
N LYS A 160 -2.60 -22.05 -9.07
CA LYS A 160 -1.68 -21.30 -9.93
C LYS A 160 -2.40 -20.65 -11.13
N GLU A 161 -3.53 -21.22 -11.53
CA GLU A 161 -4.38 -20.67 -12.58
C GLU A 161 -5.17 -19.43 -12.13
N ASP A 162 -5.41 -19.28 -10.82
CA ASP A 162 -6.11 -18.13 -10.23
C ASP A 162 -5.18 -16.92 -10.00
N LEU A 163 -3.86 -17.13 -10.09
CA LEU A 163 -2.85 -16.08 -10.02
C LEU A 163 -2.80 -15.29 -11.34
N THR A 164 -2.37 -14.03 -11.27
CA THR A 164 -2.19 -13.18 -12.45
C THR A 164 -1.24 -13.85 -13.44
N GLN A 165 -1.62 -13.99 -14.71
CA GLN A 165 -0.74 -14.57 -15.72
C GLN A 165 0.20 -13.50 -16.32
N PRO A 166 1.48 -13.82 -16.62
CA PRO A 166 2.44 -12.85 -17.16
C PRO A 166 1.97 -12.16 -18.46
N GLU A 167 1.31 -12.90 -19.34
CA GLU A 167 0.78 -12.39 -20.61
C GLU A 167 -0.36 -11.38 -20.40
N GLU A 168 -1.21 -11.64 -19.41
CA GLU A 168 -2.30 -10.72 -19.02
C GLU A 168 -1.72 -9.45 -18.39
N ALA A 169 -0.72 -9.58 -17.51
CA ALA A 169 0.00 -8.45 -16.93
C ALA A 169 0.63 -7.56 -18.00
N LYS A 170 1.36 -8.16 -18.94
CA LYS A 170 1.95 -7.45 -20.09
C LYS A 170 0.89 -6.72 -20.90
N ARG A 171 -0.19 -7.42 -21.26
CA ARG A 171 -1.28 -6.85 -22.05
C ARG A 171 -1.94 -5.68 -21.32
N PHE A 172 -2.24 -5.86 -20.04
CA PHE A 172 -2.86 -4.83 -19.21
C PHE A 172 -2.01 -3.58 -19.13
N VAL A 173 -0.72 -3.70 -18.83
CA VAL A 173 0.22 -2.56 -18.77
C VAL A 173 0.32 -1.87 -20.13
N LEU A 174 0.49 -2.62 -21.23
CA LEU A 174 0.61 -2.05 -22.57
C LEU A 174 -0.66 -1.31 -23.01
N GLU A 175 -1.84 -1.85 -22.71
CA GLU A 175 -3.10 -1.28 -23.17
C GLU A 175 -3.60 -0.11 -22.30
N THR A 176 -3.28 -0.13 -21.00
CA THR A 176 -3.70 0.92 -20.06
C THR A 176 -2.66 2.03 -19.92
N GLY A 177 -1.37 1.66 -19.88
CA GLY A 177 -0.27 2.57 -19.59
C GLY A 177 -0.19 3.02 -18.13
N ILE A 178 -0.59 2.15 -17.18
CA ILE A 178 -0.36 2.32 -15.74
C ILE A 178 1.12 2.42 -15.39
N ASP A 179 1.42 3.01 -14.24
CA ASP A 179 2.77 3.19 -13.71
C ASP A 179 3.20 2.04 -12.80
N PHE A 180 2.24 1.37 -12.16
CA PHE A 180 2.44 0.25 -11.25
C PHE A 180 1.45 -0.87 -11.52
N LEU A 181 1.85 -2.10 -11.20
CA LEU A 181 0.96 -3.27 -11.25
C LEU A 181 0.91 -3.96 -9.89
N ALA A 182 -0.29 -4.18 -9.36
CA ALA A 182 -0.55 -5.07 -8.23
C ALA A 182 -1.10 -6.41 -8.75
N PRO A 183 -0.27 -7.46 -8.84
CA PRO A 183 -0.72 -8.79 -9.26
C PRO A 183 -1.13 -9.67 -8.07
N ALA A 184 -2.08 -10.57 -8.30
CA ALA A 184 -2.35 -11.70 -7.43
C ALA A 184 -1.25 -12.77 -7.56
N VAL A 185 -0.45 -12.94 -6.50
CA VAL A 185 0.73 -13.83 -6.48
C VAL A 185 0.72 -14.82 -5.30
N GLY A 186 -0.45 -15.05 -4.71
CA GLY A 186 -0.68 -16.06 -3.66
C GLY A 186 -1.01 -15.48 -2.28
N ASN A 187 -0.89 -14.17 -2.12
CA ASN A 187 -1.30 -13.43 -0.92
C ASN A 187 -2.80 -13.10 -0.94
N LEU A 188 -3.37 -12.94 0.26
CA LEU A 188 -4.70 -12.38 0.48
C LEU A 188 -4.61 -11.19 1.43
N HIS A 189 -5.57 -10.28 1.37
CA HIS A 189 -5.73 -9.24 2.39
C HIS A 189 -6.11 -9.81 3.77
N GLY A 190 -5.56 -9.17 4.81
CA GLY A 190 -5.85 -9.52 6.20
C GLY A 190 -4.71 -10.29 6.88
N MET A 191 -4.99 -10.76 8.09
CA MET A 191 -4.20 -11.78 8.76
C MET A 191 -5.14 -12.94 9.10
N PHE A 192 -4.64 -14.17 9.00
CA PHE A 192 -5.41 -15.36 9.30
C PHE A 192 -4.85 -16.02 10.55
N ALA A 193 -5.66 -16.17 11.59
CA ALA A 193 -5.20 -16.65 12.90
C ALA A 193 -4.59 -18.06 12.85
N ASP A 194 -5.09 -18.92 11.97
CA ASP A 194 -4.71 -20.33 11.83
C ASP A 194 -4.14 -20.69 10.43
N ALA A 195 -3.75 -19.72 9.60
CA ALA A 195 -3.21 -20.03 8.26
C ALA A 195 -1.68 -20.14 8.27
N PRO A 196 -1.10 -21.05 7.45
CA PRO A 196 0.33 -21.03 7.17
C PRO A 196 0.74 -19.71 6.51
N ASP A 197 2.04 -19.38 6.62
CA ASP A 197 2.67 -18.24 5.92
C ASP A 197 2.18 -18.19 4.46
N PRO A 198 1.65 -17.05 3.96
CA PRO A 198 1.19 -16.95 2.59
C PRO A 198 2.31 -17.38 1.65
N ASN A 199 2.11 -18.49 0.95
CA ASN A 199 3.13 -19.04 0.06
C ASN A 199 3.12 -18.26 -1.25
N LEU A 200 3.84 -17.13 -1.27
CA LEU A 200 4.01 -16.31 -2.47
C LEU A 200 4.65 -17.16 -3.58
N ASP A 201 4.09 -17.07 -4.79
CA ASP A 201 4.72 -17.65 -5.97
C ASP A 201 5.81 -16.71 -6.48
N ILE A 202 7.02 -16.86 -5.92
CA ILE A 202 8.19 -16.04 -6.23
C ILE A 202 8.59 -16.15 -7.70
N GLU A 203 8.40 -17.32 -8.32
CA GLU A 203 8.67 -17.48 -9.75
C GLU A 203 7.66 -16.68 -10.57
N ARG A 204 6.37 -16.76 -10.21
CA ARG A 204 5.33 -15.96 -10.86
C ARG A 204 5.58 -14.46 -10.73
N ILE A 205 6.06 -13.96 -9.58
CA ILE A 205 6.46 -12.55 -9.42
C ILE A 205 7.54 -12.18 -10.45
N ARG A 206 8.55 -13.04 -10.64
CA ARG A 206 9.64 -12.80 -11.60
C ARG A 206 9.13 -12.80 -13.04
N GLU A 207 8.32 -13.79 -13.41
CA GLU A 207 7.70 -13.88 -14.74
C GLU A 207 6.85 -12.63 -15.05
N ILE A 208 6.03 -12.20 -14.10
CA ILE A 208 5.20 -10.98 -14.23
C ILE A 208 6.10 -9.74 -14.33
N LYS A 209 7.15 -9.63 -13.51
CA LYS A 209 8.06 -8.48 -13.53
C LYS A 209 8.70 -8.32 -14.91
N GLU A 210 9.20 -9.41 -15.47
CA GLU A 210 9.82 -9.46 -16.78
C GLU A 210 8.82 -9.09 -17.89
N ALA A 211 7.60 -9.61 -17.82
CA ALA A 211 6.57 -9.39 -18.84
C ALA A 211 5.95 -7.98 -18.78
N ALA A 212 5.66 -7.47 -17.58
CA ALA A 212 4.98 -6.20 -17.34
C ALA A 212 5.91 -4.99 -17.52
N GLY A 213 7.18 -5.10 -17.11
CA GLY A 213 8.17 -4.03 -17.26
C GLY A 213 7.94 -2.77 -16.41
N VAL A 214 7.00 -2.82 -15.47
CA VAL A 214 6.71 -1.75 -14.49
C VAL A 214 7.03 -2.22 -13.07
N PRO A 215 7.22 -1.32 -12.08
CA PRO A 215 7.32 -1.71 -10.68
C PRO A 215 6.10 -2.52 -10.23
N LEU A 216 6.35 -3.56 -9.44
CA LEU A 216 5.29 -4.40 -8.88
C LEU A 216 4.96 -4.00 -7.45
N VAL A 217 3.69 -4.05 -7.12
CA VAL A 217 3.17 -3.75 -5.78
C VAL A 217 2.67 -5.03 -5.15
N LEU A 218 3.17 -5.35 -3.96
CA LEU A 218 2.67 -6.46 -3.15
C LEU A 218 1.60 -5.94 -2.19
N HIS A 219 0.35 -6.28 -2.49
CA HIS A 219 -0.77 -6.05 -1.59
C HIS A 219 -0.79 -7.07 -0.46
N GLY A 220 -1.65 -6.86 0.56
CA GLY A 220 -1.84 -7.87 1.61
C GLY A 220 -0.56 -8.34 2.31
N GLY A 221 0.43 -7.47 2.52
CA GLY A 221 1.71 -7.88 3.09
C GLY A 221 1.64 -8.33 4.56
N SER A 222 0.54 -8.06 5.25
CA SER A 222 0.41 -8.38 6.67
C SER A 222 0.48 -9.88 6.94
N GLY A 223 1.34 -10.29 7.86
CA GLY A 223 1.54 -11.71 8.22
C GLY A 223 2.52 -12.47 7.33
N ILE A 224 3.05 -11.88 6.26
CA ILE A 224 4.12 -12.47 5.44
C ILE A 224 5.42 -12.43 6.22
N SER A 225 6.17 -13.54 6.19
CA SER A 225 7.48 -13.63 6.86
C SER A 225 8.54 -12.72 6.22
N GLY A 226 9.54 -12.31 7.02
CA GLY A 226 10.65 -11.48 6.55
C GLY A 226 11.44 -12.10 5.41
N ASP A 227 11.58 -13.43 5.39
CA ASP A 227 12.29 -14.15 4.33
C ASP A 227 11.48 -14.16 3.02
N GLN A 228 10.16 -14.35 3.08
CA GLN A 228 9.27 -14.23 1.92
C GLN A 228 9.30 -12.81 1.32
N PHE A 229 9.31 -11.77 2.16
CA PHE A 229 9.48 -10.40 1.66
C PHE A 229 10.79 -10.21 0.90
N LYS A 230 11.93 -10.67 1.45
CA LYS A 230 13.23 -10.57 0.78
C LYS A 230 13.24 -11.29 -0.56
N LEU A 231 12.65 -12.48 -0.63
CA LEU A 231 12.52 -13.24 -1.88
C LEU A 231 11.64 -12.50 -2.89
N ALA A 232 10.50 -11.95 -2.47
CA ALA A 232 9.59 -11.22 -3.33
C ALA A 232 10.21 -9.92 -3.88
N ILE A 233 10.93 -9.18 -3.02
CA ILE A 233 11.69 -7.99 -3.42
C ILE A 233 12.77 -8.37 -4.44
N GLY A 234 13.53 -9.43 -4.18
CA GLY A 234 14.53 -9.95 -5.11
C GLY A 234 13.94 -10.43 -6.45
N ALA A 235 12.66 -10.82 -6.48
CA ALA A 235 11.95 -11.21 -7.70
C ALA A 235 11.33 -10.03 -8.47
N GLY A 236 11.21 -8.84 -7.86
CA GLY A 236 10.76 -7.63 -8.56
C GLY A 236 9.70 -6.79 -7.85
N ILE A 237 9.28 -7.16 -6.63
CA ILE A 237 8.40 -6.30 -5.82
C ILE A 237 9.15 -5.03 -5.40
N SER A 238 8.53 -3.88 -5.62
CA SER A 238 9.12 -2.55 -5.38
C SER A 238 8.36 -1.75 -4.31
N VAL A 239 7.08 -2.04 -4.10
CA VAL A 239 6.23 -1.39 -3.11
C VAL A 239 5.43 -2.46 -2.36
N ILE A 240 5.29 -2.32 -1.03
CA ILE A 240 4.60 -3.31 -0.20
C ILE A 240 3.55 -2.62 0.67
N HIS A 241 2.29 -3.05 0.56
CA HIS A 241 1.17 -2.50 1.34
C HIS A 241 1.01 -3.24 2.67
N ILE A 242 1.00 -2.49 3.76
CA ILE A 242 0.80 -2.99 5.14
C ILE A 242 -0.33 -2.19 5.80
N ASN A 243 -1.35 -2.88 6.30
CA ASN A 243 -2.47 -2.26 7.01
C ASN A 243 -2.86 -3.04 8.28
N THR A 244 -3.18 -4.33 8.14
CA THR A 244 -3.71 -5.14 9.25
C THR A 244 -2.78 -5.15 10.47
N GLU A 245 -1.47 -5.31 10.28
CA GLU A 245 -0.50 -5.26 11.39
C GLU A 245 -0.48 -3.88 12.10
N LEU A 246 -0.74 -2.79 11.39
CA LEU A 246 -0.83 -1.44 11.97
C LEU A 246 -2.09 -1.29 12.82
N ARG A 247 -3.22 -1.83 12.38
CA ARG A 247 -4.48 -1.84 13.15
C ARG A 247 -4.35 -2.66 14.43
N VAL A 248 -3.65 -3.81 14.35
CA VAL A 248 -3.32 -4.64 15.52
C VAL A 248 -2.43 -3.86 16.49
N ALA A 249 -1.36 -3.23 16.00
CA ALA A 249 -0.45 -2.43 16.82
C ALA A 249 -1.17 -1.24 17.48
N TRP A 250 -1.99 -0.52 16.73
CA TRP A 250 -2.80 0.58 17.24
C TRP A 250 -3.71 0.13 18.38
N LYS A 251 -4.46 -0.96 18.18
CA LYS A 251 -5.36 -1.51 19.21
C LYS A 251 -4.57 -1.96 20.43
N ARG A 252 -3.46 -2.67 20.24
CA ARG A 252 -2.60 -3.13 21.33
C ARG A 252 -2.09 -1.95 22.17
N GLY A 253 -1.64 -0.86 21.55
CA GLY A 253 -1.18 0.32 22.28
C GLY A 253 -2.29 0.97 23.09
N LEU A 254 -3.52 1.03 22.57
CA LEU A 254 -4.67 1.49 23.37
C LEU A 254 -4.99 0.58 24.56
N ASP A 255 -5.01 -0.75 24.34
CA ASP A 255 -5.25 -1.72 25.41
C ASP A 255 -4.19 -1.56 26.52
N LEU A 256 -2.91 -1.39 26.16
CA LEU A 256 -1.82 -1.14 27.11
C LEU A 256 -1.98 0.19 27.87
N ALA A 257 -2.37 1.26 27.18
CA ALA A 257 -2.60 2.56 27.80
C ALA A 257 -3.72 2.49 28.84
N PHE A 258 -4.84 1.84 28.51
CA PHE A 258 -5.97 1.69 29.43
C PHE A 258 -5.67 0.79 30.63
N LEU A 259 -4.87 -0.27 30.43
CA LEU A 259 -4.42 -1.13 31.52
C LEU A 259 -3.46 -0.39 32.48
N SER A 260 -2.55 0.41 31.93
CA SER A 260 -1.53 1.12 32.71
C SER A 260 -2.08 2.37 33.40
N HIS A 261 -3.10 3.01 32.80
CA HIS A 261 -3.67 4.28 33.24
C HIS A 261 -5.20 4.26 33.20
N PRO A 262 -5.88 3.45 34.04
CA PRO A 262 -7.32 3.18 33.93
C PRO A 262 -8.24 4.40 34.17
N ASN A 263 -7.72 5.44 34.83
CA ASN A 263 -8.46 6.67 35.10
C ASN A 263 -8.07 7.83 34.16
N GLU A 264 -7.12 7.61 33.23
CA GLU A 264 -6.74 8.63 32.27
C GLU A 264 -7.81 8.75 31.19
N ILE A 265 -8.26 9.98 30.95
CA ILE A 265 -9.33 10.30 30.00
C ILE A 265 -8.87 11.30 28.94
N VAL A 266 -7.66 11.85 29.08
CA VAL A 266 -7.11 12.85 28.18
C VAL A 266 -6.50 12.16 26.95
N PRO A 267 -7.07 12.31 25.74
CA PRO A 267 -6.69 11.48 24.59
C PRO A 267 -5.20 11.55 24.21
N TYR A 268 -4.58 12.74 24.26
CA TYR A 268 -3.17 12.89 23.90
C TYR A 268 -2.19 12.27 24.92
N LYS A 269 -2.69 11.83 26.09
CA LYS A 269 -1.92 11.04 27.06
C LYS A 269 -2.13 9.53 26.92
N ILE A 270 -3.19 9.12 26.22
CA ILE A 270 -3.53 7.71 25.95
C ILE A 270 -2.90 7.25 24.63
N LEU A 271 -3.04 8.06 23.58
CA LEU A 271 -2.56 7.76 22.23
C LEU A 271 -1.04 7.53 22.08
N PRO A 272 -0.13 8.06 22.93
CA PRO A 272 1.30 7.80 22.77
C PRO A 272 1.69 6.31 22.73
N GLU A 273 0.99 5.43 23.46
CA GLU A 273 1.26 3.99 23.41
C GLU A 273 0.88 3.38 22.06
N ALA A 274 -0.23 3.83 21.46
CA ALA A 274 -0.62 3.42 20.10
C ALA A 274 0.41 3.90 19.06
N VAL A 275 0.90 5.15 19.19
CA VAL A 275 1.97 5.67 18.33
C VAL A 275 3.22 4.78 18.42
N HIS A 276 3.62 4.42 19.64
CA HIS A 276 4.83 3.64 19.89
C HIS A 276 4.75 2.19 19.38
N GLU A 277 3.61 1.52 19.56
CA GLU A 277 3.43 0.16 19.03
C GLU A 277 3.42 0.14 17.50
N ILE A 278 2.84 1.16 16.85
CA ILE A 278 2.87 1.31 15.39
C ILE A 278 4.29 1.58 14.90
N GLU A 279 5.01 2.48 15.56
CA GLU A 279 6.40 2.81 15.24
C GLU A 279 7.29 1.56 15.23
N LYS A 280 7.14 0.68 16.23
CA LYS A 280 7.87 -0.61 16.28
C LYS A 280 7.62 -1.48 15.05
N VAL A 281 6.36 -1.67 14.68
CA VAL A 281 5.97 -2.51 13.53
C VAL A 281 6.52 -1.90 12.24
N VAL A 282 6.35 -0.59 12.04
CA VAL A 282 6.83 0.09 10.82
C VAL A 282 8.35 0.03 10.72
N LEU A 283 9.06 0.23 11.84
CA LEU A 283 10.52 0.17 11.87
C LEU A 283 11.04 -1.23 11.51
N ASP A 284 10.40 -2.29 12.03
CA ASP A 284 10.71 -3.68 11.67
C ASP A 284 10.51 -3.93 10.17
N LYS A 285 9.34 -3.57 9.63
CA LYS A 285 9.06 -3.74 8.19
C LYS A 285 10.03 -2.97 7.32
N LEU A 286 10.33 -1.71 7.64
CA LEU A 286 11.25 -0.91 6.85
C LEU A 286 12.67 -1.49 6.86
N ARG A 287 13.14 -2.05 7.99
CA ARG A 287 14.43 -2.75 8.05
C ARG A 287 14.44 -3.98 7.16
N ILE A 288 13.40 -4.80 7.23
CA ILE A 288 13.24 -5.98 6.36
C ILE A 288 13.26 -5.57 4.88
N PHE A 289 12.47 -4.55 4.50
CA PHE A 289 12.33 -4.12 3.10
C PHE A 289 13.61 -3.49 2.53
N ASN A 290 14.51 -3.00 3.39
CA ASN A 290 15.70 -2.27 3.01
C ASN A 290 17.01 -2.98 3.36
N ASN A 291 16.96 -4.25 3.75
CA ASN A 291 18.12 -5.06 4.12
C ASN A 291 18.99 -4.44 5.24
N LEU A 292 18.33 -3.90 6.29
CA LEU A 292 18.98 -3.30 7.46
C LEU A 292 18.94 -4.21 8.69
#